data_AF-A0A832YB07-F1
#
_entry.id   AF-A0A832YB07-F1
#
_cell.length_a   1.000
_cell.length_b   1.000
_cell.length_c   1.000
_cell.angle_alpha   90.00
_cell.angle_beta   90.00
_cell.angle_gamma   90.00
#
_symmetry.space_group_name_H-M   'P 1'
#
loop_
_entity.id
_entity.type
_entity.pdbx_description
1 polymer ?
#
loop_
_entity_poly.entity_id
_entity_poly.type
_entity_poly.pdbx_seq_one_letter_code
_entity_poly.pdbx_strand_id
1 'polypeptide(L)'
;MRVLTDYRPPLLADSFWVTFRMMFKEEWRQNIDFAKKRHIALFPVMLALLSLILTVGLRYLTGEVLITAEAEKQAFSWDQLKLYMHGGIFAFSLSMGSFAFIGRVMVSQRAGGKNYLLAIPAVQPLDLVTNYFAYYAKEVSYYVLMLLVPAVIGMGGGILLEQYAGLSTPLEWASLPVVLFALTTTLTEGLALSFIASALFSRGGKWSYTIPAIGISIGLLGALQIVDIKFLIPGMLYQYSHQHWIPLVTIPFSFLLAYIGAHLV
;
A
#
# COMPACT_ATOMS: atom_id res chain seq x y z
N MET A 1 -38.50 33.52 16.00
CA MET A 1 -37.39 32.77 16.63
C MET A 1 -36.43 32.37 15.51
N ARG A 2 -35.33 33.12 15.31
CA ARG A 2 -34.34 32.84 14.25
C ARG A 2 -33.39 31.80 14.80
N VAL A 3 -33.46 30.57 14.32
CA VAL A 3 -32.53 29.51 14.72
C VAL A 3 -31.17 29.87 14.10
N LEU A 4 -30.27 30.37 14.93
CA LEU A 4 -28.85 30.47 14.63
C LEU A 4 -28.27 29.06 14.74
N THR A 5 -28.18 28.37 13.62
CA THR A 5 -27.21 27.28 13.49
C THR A 5 -26.42 27.55 12.22
N ASP A 6 -25.47 28.49 12.31
CA ASP A 6 -24.33 28.53 11.39
C ASP A 6 -23.50 27.27 11.66
N TYR A 7 -23.99 26.14 11.16
CA TYR A 7 -23.24 24.90 11.21
C TYR A 7 -22.06 25.05 10.24
N ARG A 8 -20.86 25.16 10.79
CA ARG A 8 -19.62 25.04 10.03
C ARG A 8 -19.09 23.63 10.25
N PRO A 9 -18.75 22.89 9.19
CA PRO A 9 -18.10 21.60 9.36
C PRO A 9 -16.80 21.79 10.15
N PRO A 10 -16.44 20.84 11.03
CA PRO A 10 -15.21 20.93 11.80
C PRO A 10 -14.00 20.99 10.85
N LEU A 11 -12.97 21.73 11.25
CA LEU A 11 -11.72 21.79 10.49
C LEU A 11 -11.04 20.41 10.46
N LEU A 12 -10.17 20.20 9.48
CA LEU A 12 -9.43 18.93 9.33
C LEU A 12 -8.66 18.56 10.60
N ALA A 13 -7.98 19.52 11.22
CA ALA A 13 -7.20 19.29 12.44
C ALA A 13 -8.07 18.75 13.59
N ASP A 14 -9.31 19.21 13.70
CA ASP A 14 -10.22 18.86 14.78
C ASP A 14 -10.91 17.50 14.55
N SER A 15 -11.16 17.14 13.29
CA SER A 15 -12.00 16.00 12.92
C SER A 15 -11.25 14.83 12.28
N PHE A 16 -10.02 15.01 11.80
CA PHE A 16 -9.24 13.98 11.13
C PHE A 16 -9.05 12.73 11.98
N TRP A 17 -8.59 12.88 13.22
CA TRP A 17 -8.24 11.74 14.06
C TRP A 17 -9.49 10.96 14.50
N VAL A 18 -10.58 11.65 14.79
CA VAL A 18 -11.87 11.01 15.09
C VAL A 18 -12.34 10.21 13.87
N THR A 19 -12.32 10.84 12.69
CA THR A 19 -12.73 10.22 11.42
C THR A 19 -11.89 8.99 11.10
N PHE A 20 -10.56 9.13 11.10
CA PHE A 20 -9.64 8.03 10.86
C PHE A 20 -9.87 6.88 11.86
N ARG A 21 -10.00 7.18 13.16
CA ARG A 21 -10.15 6.14 14.19
C ARG A 21 -11.46 5.38 14.01
N MET A 22 -12.54 6.10 13.69
CA MET A 22 -13.83 5.47 13.43
C MET A 22 -13.81 4.63 12.15
N MET A 23 -13.17 5.10 11.09
CA MET A 23 -12.97 4.33 9.86
C MET A 23 -12.16 3.06 10.10
N PHE A 24 -11.06 3.17 10.85
CA PHE A 24 -10.22 2.02 11.18
C PHE A 24 -10.98 1.00 12.05
N LYS A 25 -11.75 1.47 13.03
CA LYS A 25 -12.59 0.62 13.88
C LYS A 25 -13.71 -0.07 13.09
N GLU A 26 -14.33 0.65 12.15
CA GLU A 26 -15.37 0.11 11.29
C GLU A 26 -14.81 -0.93 10.31
N GLU A 27 -13.66 -0.67 9.69
CA GLU A 27 -12.94 -1.65 8.86
C GLU A 27 -12.63 -2.92 9.65
N TRP A 28 -12.12 -2.76 10.87
CA TRP A 28 -11.86 -3.88 11.77
C TRP A 28 -13.15 -4.67 12.10
N ARG A 29 -14.24 -3.96 12.39
CA ARG A 29 -15.55 -4.59 12.64
C ARG A 29 -16.05 -5.36 11.42
N GLN A 30 -15.94 -4.79 10.22
CA GLN A 30 -16.34 -5.45 8.97
C GLN A 30 -15.53 -6.72 8.72
N ASN A 31 -14.22 -6.68 8.97
CA ASN A 31 -13.38 -7.87 8.90
C ASN A 31 -13.78 -8.94 9.94
N ILE A 32 -14.15 -8.53 11.16
CA ILE A 32 -14.69 -9.44 12.18
C ILE A 32 -15.97 -10.13 11.69
N ASP A 33 -16.90 -9.34 11.16
CA ASP A 33 -18.21 -9.82 10.74
C ASP A 33 -18.11 -10.72 9.50
N PHE A 34 -17.20 -10.40 8.57
CA PHE A 34 -16.95 -11.18 7.36
C PHE A 34 -16.24 -12.51 7.65
N ALA A 35 -15.16 -12.48 8.45
CA ALA A 35 -14.34 -13.67 8.69
C ALA A 35 -14.88 -14.60 9.80
N LYS A 36 -15.93 -14.20 10.54
CA LYS A 36 -16.25 -14.71 11.89
C LYS A 36 -15.07 -14.47 12.86
N LYS A 37 -15.36 -14.07 14.11
CA LYS A 37 -14.37 -13.65 15.14
C LYS A 37 -13.08 -14.49 15.27
N ARG A 38 -13.07 -15.77 14.90
CA ARG A 38 -11.93 -16.69 15.04
C ARG A 38 -10.97 -16.69 13.84
N HIS A 39 -11.30 -16.06 12.72
CA HIS A 39 -10.51 -16.14 11.49
C HIS A 39 -9.99 -14.80 10.95
N ILE A 40 -10.11 -13.71 11.70
CA ILE A 40 -9.56 -12.40 11.27
C ILE A 40 -8.04 -12.44 11.24
N ALA A 41 -7.43 -13.08 12.23
CA ALA A 41 -5.98 -13.24 12.31
C ALA A 41 -5.43 -14.24 11.29
N LEU A 42 -6.28 -15.06 10.64
CA LEU A 42 -5.81 -16.05 9.68
C LEU A 42 -5.14 -15.40 8.48
N PHE A 43 -5.61 -14.24 8.01
CA PHE A 43 -4.97 -13.57 6.87
C PHE A 43 -3.55 -13.08 7.20
N PRO A 44 -3.32 -12.24 8.24
CA PRO A 44 -1.96 -11.85 8.65
C PRO A 44 -1.07 -13.05 9.00
N VAL A 45 -1.61 -14.06 9.70
CA VAL A 45 -0.85 -15.26 10.08
C VAL A 45 -0.46 -16.08 8.87
N MET A 46 -1.37 -16.29 7.91
CA MET A 46 -1.09 -17.00 6.67
C MET A 46 -0.03 -16.25 5.86
N LEU A 47 -0.08 -14.92 5.83
CA LEU A 47 0.93 -14.11 5.16
C LEU A 47 2.30 -14.21 5.84
N ALA A 48 2.35 -14.16 7.17
CA ALA A 48 3.58 -14.39 7.93
C ALA A 48 4.15 -15.78 7.67
N LEU A 49 3.31 -16.82 7.66
CA LEU A 49 3.70 -18.19 7.40
C LEU A 49 4.21 -18.38 5.96
N LEU A 50 3.52 -17.80 4.97
CA LEU A 50 3.97 -17.81 3.58
C LEU A 50 5.31 -17.11 3.43
N SER A 51 5.48 -15.94 4.05
CA SER A 51 6.72 -15.18 4.03
C SER A 51 7.87 -15.95 4.68
N LEU A 52 7.61 -16.65 5.79
CA LEU A 52 8.57 -17.55 6.43
C LEU A 52 9.01 -18.66 5.48
N ILE A 53 8.07 -19.36 4.84
CA ILE A 53 8.37 -20.43 3.88
C ILE A 53 9.21 -19.89 2.72
N LEU A 54 8.86 -18.73 2.16
CA LEU A 54 9.61 -18.09 1.08
C LEU A 54 11.02 -17.67 1.52
N THR A 55 11.17 -17.19 2.76
CA THR A 55 12.48 -16.79 3.32
C THR A 55 13.40 -18.00 3.46
N VAL A 56 12.89 -19.13 3.98
CA VAL A 56 13.63 -20.39 4.01
C VAL A 56 13.91 -20.91 2.59
N GLY A 57 12.97 -20.71 1.68
CA GLY A 57 13.12 -21.06 0.26
C GLY A 57 14.14 -20.23 -0.51
N LEU A 58 14.51 -19.03 0.00
CA LEU A 58 15.35 -18.07 -0.72
C LEU A 58 16.74 -18.63 -1.04
N ARG A 59 17.28 -19.52 -0.21
CA ARG A 59 18.55 -20.23 -0.43
C ARG A 59 18.57 -21.05 -1.73
N TYR A 60 17.42 -21.57 -2.15
CA TYR A 60 17.28 -22.30 -3.41
C TYR A 60 17.19 -21.35 -4.61
N LEU A 61 16.58 -20.17 -4.42
CA LEU A 61 16.44 -19.16 -5.48
C LEU A 61 17.77 -18.43 -5.74
N THR A 62 18.55 -18.20 -4.69
CA THR A 62 19.84 -17.47 -4.72
C THR A 62 21.05 -18.37 -4.94
N GLY A 63 20.87 -19.70 -4.96
CA GLY A 63 21.89 -20.67 -5.35
C GLY A 63 22.84 -21.15 -4.25
N GLU A 64 22.64 -20.77 -2.98
CA GLU A 64 23.52 -21.17 -1.87
C GLU A 64 23.60 -22.69 -1.62
N VAL A 65 22.59 -23.46 -2.08
CA VAL A 65 22.49 -24.91 -1.81
C VAL A 65 23.03 -25.77 -2.97
N LEU A 66 23.50 -25.18 -4.08
CA LEU A 66 23.96 -25.94 -5.26
C LEU A 66 25.45 -26.29 -5.14
N ILE A 67 25.75 -27.50 -4.65
CA ILE A 67 27.09 -28.03 -4.33
C ILE A 67 27.68 -28.87 -5.49
N THR A 68 27.55 -28.45 -6.75
CA THR A 68 28.17 -29.18 -7.90
C THR A 68 29.01 -28.25 -8.75
N ALA A 69 30.08 -28.78 -9.36
CA ALA A 69 31.13 -28.01 -10.07
C ALA A 69 30.67 -27.18 -11.30
N GLU A 70 29.38 -27.17 -11.60
CA GLU A 70 28.69 -26.34 -12.60
C GLU A 70 27.81 -25.24 -11.93
N ALA A 71 28.11 -24.90 -10.67
CA ALA A 71 27.34 -24.03 -9.77
C ALA A 71 27.28 -22.54 -10.19
N GLU A 72 26.66 -22.28 -11.33
CA GLU A 72 26.40 -20.92 -11.81
C GLU A 72 24.97 -20.73 -12.32
N LYS A 73 23.98 -21.38 -11.67
CA LYS A 73 22.57 -21.16 -12.00
C LYS A 73 21.77 -20.70 -10.79
N GLN A 74 22.04 -19.48 -10.33
CA GLN A 74 21.05 -18.72 -9.55
C GLN A 74 19.76 -18.64 -10.36
N ALA A 75 18.62 -19.00 -9.77
CA ALA A 75 17.33 -18.91 -10.47
C ALA A 75 16.91 -17.45 -10.67
N PHE A 76 17.23 -16.60 -9.68
CA PHE A 76 17.02 -15.16 -9.74
C PHE A 76 18.20 -14.41 -9.13
N SER A 77 18.57 -13.28 -9.73
CA SER A 77 19.49 -12.35 -9.09
C SER A 77 18.80 -11.58 -7.97
N TRP A 78 19.58 -11.07 -7.02
CA TRP A 78 19.08 -10.17 -5.96
C TRP A 78 18.35 -8.95 -6.53
N ASP A 79 18.80 -8.46 -7.68
CA ASP A 79 18.16 -7.33 -8.34
C ASP A 79 16.77 -7.66 -8.87
N GLN A 80 16.61 -8.85 -9.46
CA GLN A 80 15.32 -9.32 -9.92
C GLN A 80 14.35 -9.54 -8.74
N LEU A 81 14.83 -10.09 -7.62
CA LEU A 81 14.02 -10.29 -6.43
C LEU A 81 13.52 -8.96 -5.85
N LYS A 82 14.40 -7.95 -5.72
CA LYS A 82 14.02 -6.60 -5.26
C LYS A 82 13.05 -5.95 -6.24
N LEU A 83 13.31 -6.07 -7.54
CA LEU A 83 12.44 -5.53 -8.60
C LEU A 83 11.03 -6.11 -8.52
N TYR A 84 10.89 -7.44 -8.42
CA TYR A 84 9.57 -8.10 -8.36
C TYR A 84 8.84 -7.81 -7.06
N MET A 85 9.56 -7.73 -5.93
CA MET A 85 8.96 -7.38 -4.65
C MET A 85 8.38 -5.96 -4.67
N HIS A 86 9.17 -4.98 -5.10
CA HIS A 86 8.72 -3.59 -5.21
C HIS A 86 7.66 -3.42 -6.30
N GLY A 87 7.84 -4.03 -7.47
CA GLY A 87 6.88 -4.00 -8.57
C GLY A 87 5.54 -4.60 -8.18
N GLY A 88 5.55 -5.73 -7.45
CA GLY A 88 4.34 -6.38 -6.93
C GLY A 88 3.59 -5.50 -5.92
N ILE A 89 4.30 -4.92 -4.95
CA ILE A 89 3.68 -4.01 -3.96
C ILE A 89 3.18 -2.73 -4.62
N PHE A 90 3.91 -2.19 -5.60
CA PHE A 90 3.51 -1.00 -6.33
C PHE A 90 2.28 -1.25 -7.22
N ALA A 91 2.21 -2.38 -7.92
CA ALA A 91 1.04 -2.77 -8.68
C ALA A 91 -0.18 -3.03 -7.78
N PHE A 92 0.04 -3.66 -6.61
CA PHE A 92 -0.99 -3.86 -5.60
C PHE A 92 -1.54 -2.52 -5.09
N SER A 93 -0.67 -1.58 -4.72
CA SER A 93 -1.09 -0.25 -4.23
C SER A 93 -1.81 0.55 -5.30
N LEU A 94 -1.34 0.51 -6.56
CA LEU A 94 -2.03 1.14 -7.68
C LEU A 94 -3.44 0.57 -7.85
N SER A 95 -3.59 -0.75 -7.77
CA SER A 95 -4.89 -1.42 -7.92
C SER A 95 -5.86 -1.03 -6.82
N MET A 96 -5.44 -1.15 -5.56
CA MET A 96 -6.31 -0.87 -4.40
C MET A 96 -6.77 0.59 -4.33
N GLY A 97 -5.90 1.54 -4.67
CA GLY A 97 -6.28 2.97 -4.70
C GLY A 97 -7.36 3.29 -5.75
N SER A 98 -7.39 2.57 -6.88
CA SER A 98 -8.34 2.81 -7.97
C SER A 98 -9.74 2.29 -7.66
N PHE A 99 -9.82 1.15 -6.97
CA PHE A 99 -11.10 0.56 -6.55
C PHE A 99 -11.84 1.42 -5.52
N ALA A 100 -11.14 2.18 -4.67
CA ALA A 100 -11.75 3.04 -3.66
C ALA A 100 -12.57 4.23 -4.23
N PHE A 101 -12.31 4.64 -5.48
CA PHE A 101 -13.01 5.76 -6.13
C PHE A 101 -13.94 5.30 -7.24
N ILE A 102 -13.45 4.46 -8.15
CA ILE A 102 -14.28 3.89 -9.23
C ILE A 102 -15.38 2.99 -8.63
N GLY A 103 -15.04 2.24 -7.57
CA GLY A 103 -15.99 1.41 -6.84
C GLY A 103 -17.12 2.22 -6.20
N ARG A 104 -16.85 3.44 -5.70
CA ARG A 104 -17.90 4.31 -5.15
C ARG A 104 -18.90 4.78 -6.21
N VAL A 105 -18.42 5.15 -7.41
CA VAL A 105 -19.31 5.52 -8.53
C VAL A 105 -20.12 4.32 -9.01
N MET A 106 -19.48 3.15 -9.18
CA MET A 106 -20.17 1.94 -9.65
C MET A 106 -21.14 1.34 -8.62
N VAL A 107 -20.80 1.37 -7.33
CA VAL A 107 -21.68 0.89 -6.25
C VAL A 107 -22.80 1.88 -5.96
N SER A 108 -22.56 3.20 -5.97
CA SER A 108 -23.63 4.20 -5.81
C SER A 108 -24.63 4.17 -6.97
N GLN A 109 -24.18 3.92 -8.19
CA GLN A 109 -25.06 3.76 -9.36
C GLN A 109 -25.84 2.43 -9.35
N ARG A 110 -25.24 1.32 -8.86
CA ARG A 110 -25.94 0.02 -8.77
C ARG A 110 -26.85 -0.12 -7.54
N ALA A 111 -26.55 0.58 -6.44
CA ALA A 111 -27.26 0.44 -5.16
C ALA A 111 -28.21 1.61 -4.85
N GLY A 112 -28.90 2.10 -5.88
CA GLY A 112 -29.87 3.19 -5.80
C GLY A 112 -30.66 3.22 -4.50
N GLY A 113 -30.43 4.26 -3.70
CA GLY A 113 -31.29 4.68 -2.58
C GLY A 113 -31.25 3.86 -1.27
N LYS A 114 -30.49 2.75 -1.15
CA LYS A 114 -30.49 1.94 0.10
C LYS A 114 -29.14 1.69 0.77
N ASN A 115 -28.02 2.03 0.12
CA ASN A 115 -26.69 1.70 0.67
C ASN A 115 -26.11 2.82 1.54
N TYR A 116 -26.08 2.56 2.85
CA TYR A 116 -25.22 3.18 3.87
C TYR A 116 -25.36 4.69 4.10
N LEU A 117 -26.49 5.08 4.71
CA LEU A 117 -26.70 6.41 5.32
C LEU A 117 -25.59 6.84 6.31
N LEU A 118 -24.77 5.90 6.81
CA LEU A 118 -23.69 6.17 7.75
C LEU A 118 -22.27 6.16 7.13
N ALA A 119 -22.08 5.71 5.88
CA ALA A 119 -20.75 5.62 5.26
C ALA A 119 -20.57 6.45 3.98
N ILE A 120 -21.62 7.11 3.48
CA ILE A 120 -21.48 8.08 2.39
C ILE A 120 -20.84 9.36 2.95
N PRO A 121 -19.64 9.78 2.46
CA PRO A 121 -19.01 11.03 2.88
C PRO A 121 -19.93 12.25 2.76
N ALA A 122 -20.81 12.26 1.76
CA ALA A 122 -21.78 13.34 1.50
C ALA A 122 -22.97 13.39 2.48
N VAL A 123 -23.18 12.36 3.31
CA VAL A 123 -24.26 12.33 4.32
C VAL A 123 -23.70 12.58 5.73
N GLN A 124 -22.39 12.34 5.93
CA GLN A 124 -21.72 12.70 7.17
C GLN A 124 -21.57 14.23 7.25
N PRO A 125 -21.80 14.85 8.41
CA PRO A 125 -21.57 16.26 8.64
C PRO A 125 -20.05 16.49 8.82
N LEU A 126 -19.26 16.07 7.84
CA LEU A 126 -17.81 16.18 7.81
C LEU A 126 -17.40 16.74 6.45
N ASP A 127 -16.35 17.54 6.45
CA ASP A 127 -15.77 18.04 5.22
C ASP A 127 -15.25 16.87 4.35
N LEU A 128 -15.56 16.92 3.04
CA LEU A 128 -15.24 15.84 2.10
C LEU A 128 -13.74 15.58 2.03
N VAL A 129 -12.93 16.65 2.02
CA VAL A 129 -11.47 16.57 1.99
C VAL A 129 -10.96 15.76 3.18
N THR A 130 -11.47 16.05 4.38
CA THR A 130 -11.10 15.35 5.61
C THR A 130 -11.45 13.86 5.53
N ASN A 131 -12.60 13.53 4.95
CA ASN A 131 -13.05 12.14 4.80
C ASN A 131 -12.14 11.36 3.85
N TYR A 132 -11.89 11.89 2.65
CA TYR A 132 -11.05 11.24 1.63
C TYR A 132 -9.58 11.14 2.08
N PHE A 133 -9.05 12.16 2.76
CA PHE A 133 -7.70 12.13 3.30
C PHE A 133 -7.55 11.13 4.46
N ALA A 134 -8.52 11.10 5.40
CA ALA A 134 -8.56 10.11 6.47
C ALA A 134 -8.67 8.68 5.93
N TYR A 135 -9.43 8.49 4.84
CA TYR A 135 -9.53 7.20 4.15
C TYR A 135 -8.17 6.76 3.59
N TYR A 136 -7.46 7.64 2.87
CA TYR A 136 -6.10 7.33 2.38
C TYR A 136 -5.15 6.94 3.52
N ALA A 137 -5.11 7.75 4.59
CA ALA A 137 -4.25 7.47 5.74
C ALA A 137 -4.61 6.12 6.40
N LYS A 138 -5.90 5.82 6.50
CA LYS A 138 -6.40 4.53 7.01
C LYS A 138 -5.92 3.37 6.14
N GLU A 139 -6.03 3.47 4.82
CA GLU A 139 -5.59 2.42 3.88
C GLU A 139 -4.09 2.15 4.02
N VAL A 140 -3.25 3.19 4.03
CA VAL A 140 -1.80 3.06 4.25
C VAL A 140 -1.53 2.33 5.57
N SER A 141 -2.16 2.77 6.66
CA SER A 141 -1.97 2.17 7.99
C SER A 141 -2.43 0.72 8.03
N TYR A 142 -3.58 0.43 7.41
CA TYR A 142 -4.16 -0.90 7.38
C TYR A 142 -3.28 -1.90 6.63
N TYR A 143 -2.78 -1.54 5.44
CA TYR A 143 -1.89 -2.41 4.68
C TYR A 143 -0.52 -2.56 5.33
N VAL A 144 0.03 -1.51 5.94
CA VAL A 144 1.28 -1.66 6.70
C VAL A 144 1.08 -2.67 7.84
N LEU A 145 0.01 -2.54 8.62
CA LEU A 145 -0.25 -3.39 9.79
C LEU A 145 -0.68 -4.82 9.45
N MET A 146 -1.50 -5.00 8.41
CA MET A 146 -2.11 -6.29 8.07
C MET A 146 -1.38 -7.05 6.97
N LEU A 147 -0.53 -6.37 6.18
CA LEU A 147 0.22 -6.97 5.07
C LEU A 147 1.73 -6.90 5.33
N LEU A 148 2.32 -5.71 5.44
CA LEU A 148 3.78 -5.58 5.50
C LEU A 148 4.39 -6.08 6.81
N VAL A 149 3.84 -5.66 7.96
CA VAL A 149 4.34 -6.07 9.28
C VAL A 149 4.30 -7.60 9.44
N PRO A 150 3.18 -8.31 9.16
CA PRO A 150 3.15 -9.76 9.24
C PRO A 150 4.11 -10.44 8.28
N ALA A 151 4.26 -9.93 7.05
CA ALA A 151 5.23 -10.46 6.10
C ALA A 151 6.68 -10.35 6.63
N VAL A 152 7.06 -9.19 7.19
CA VAL A 152 8.40 -8.98 7.77
C VAL A 152 8.61 -9.82 9.04
N ILE A 153 7.58 -9.98 9.87
CA ILE A 153 7.61 -10.91 11.02
C ILE A 153 7.86 -12.34 10.52
N GLY A 154 7.21 -12.75 9.43
CA GLY A 154 7.45 -14.04 8.78
C GLY A 154 8.89 -14.22 8.33
N MET A 155 9.49 -13.18 7.73
CA MET A 155 10.92 -13.19 7.36
C MET A 155 11.81 -13.37 8.58
N GLY A 156 11.54 -12.65 9.67
CA GLY A 156 12.25 -12.84 10.95
C GLY A 156 12.09 -14.25 11.51
N GLY A 157 10.92 -14.86 11.37
CA GLY A 157 10.70 -16.27 11.69
C GLY A 157 11.55 -17.22 10.84
N GLY A 158 11.75 -16.91 9.56
CA GLY A 158 12.67 -17.64 8.67
C GLY A 158 14.11 -17.59 9.17
N ILE A 159 14.60 -16.40 9.56
CA ILE A 159 15.95 -16.23 10.10
C ILE A 159 16.09 -16.94 11.46
N LEU A 160 15.05 -16.96 12.30
CA LEU A 160 15.09 -17.73 13.56
C LEU A 160 15.22 -19.24 13.29
N LEU A 161 14.57 -19.77 12.26
CA LEU A 161 14.70 -21.18 11.90
C LEU A 161 16.12 -21.53 11.45
N GLU A 162 16.90 -20.59 10.92
CA GLU A 162 18.33 -20.80 10.69
C GLU A 162 19.07 -21.11 11.98
N GLN A 163 18.82 -20.30 13.02
CA GLN A 163 19.50 -20.43 14.31
C GLN A 163 19.13 -21.73 15.05
N TYR A 164 17.90 -22.20 14.92
CA TYR A 164 17.40 -23.37 15.66
C TYR A 164 17.38 -24.67 14.86
N ALA A 165 17.19 -24.62 13.54
CA ALA A 165 17.06 -25.80 12.67
C ALA A 165 18.23 -25.98 11.70
N GLY A 166 19.25 -25.11 11.74
CA GLY A 166 20.45 -25.21 10.90
C GLY A 166 20.18 -25.00 9.40
N LEU A 167 19.06 -24.33 9.07
CA LEU A 167 18.69 -24.02 7.69
C LEU A 167 19.34 -22.70 7.29
N SER A 168 20.38 -22.70 6.47
CA SER A 168 21.00 -21.44 6.00
C SER A 168 19.95 -20.55 5.31
N THR A 169 19.86 -19.29 5.73
CA THR A 169 19.06 -18.29 5.03
C THR A 169 19.95 -17.11 4.64
N PRO A 170 19.88 -16.64 3.38
CA PRO A 170 20.75 -15.57 2.89
C PRO A 170 20.35 -14.17 3.40
N LEU A 171 19.47 -14.06 4.40
CA LEU A 171 18.84 -12.82 4.83
C LEU A 171 19.34 -12.41 6.22
N GLU A 172 19.80 -11.17 6.35
CA GLU A 172 20.31 -10.65 7.62
C GLU A 172 19.22 -9.96 8.47
N TRP A 173 19.34 -10.02 9.80
CA TRP A 173 18.47 -9.31 10.73
C TRP A 173 18.40 -7.79 10.49
N ALA A 174 19.53 -7.19 10.12
CA ALA A 174 19.62 -5.76 9.82
C ALA A 174 18.81 -5.36 8.58
N SER A 175 18.49 -6.31 7.69
CA SER A 175 17.73 -6.05 6.46
C SER A 175 16.22 -5.89 6.72
N LEU A 176 15.68 -6.48 7.79
CA LEU A 176 14.22 -6.48 8.03
C LEU A 176 13.64 -5.08 8.20
N PRO A 177 14.22 -4.16 9.00
CA PRO A 177 13.72 -2.80 9.09
C PRO A 177 13.85 -2.06 7.76
N VAL A 178 14.94 -2.28 7.02
CA VAL A 178 15.17 -1.64 5.70
C VAL A 178 14.08 -2.07 4.71
N VAL A 179 13.77 -3.36 4.64
CA VAL A 179 12.69 -3.90 3.80
C VAL A 179 11.34 -3.32 4.21
N LEU A 180 11.04 -3.25 5.51
CA LEU A 180 9.78 -2.67 6.00
C LEU A 180 9.63 -1.21 5.55
N PHE A 181 10.64 -0.37 5.75
CA PHE A 181 10.59 1.03 5.33
C PHE A 181 10.58 1.21 3.81
N ALA A 182 11.32 0.39 3.07
CA ALA A 182 11.35 0.41 1.61
C ALA A 182 9.98 0.07 1.00
N LEU A 183 9.35 -1.00 1.48
CA LEU A 183 8.04 -1.43 1.01
C LEU A 183 6.93 -0.49 1.48
N THR A 184 7.03 0.06 2.70
CA THR A 184 6.09 1.07 3.18
C THR A 184 6.15 2.32 2.30
N THR A 185 7.35 2.78 1.92
CA THR A 185 7.52 3.92 1.01
C THR A 185 6.86 3.65 -0.35
N THR A 186 7.13 2.48 -0.93
CA THR A 186 6.56 2.04 -2.22
C THR A 186 5.04 1.95 -2.19
N LEU A 187 4.50 1.36 -1.12
CA LEU A 187 3.07 1.19 -0.92
C LEU A 187 2.38 2.56 -0.79
N THR A 188 2.93 3.45 0.04
CA THR A 188 2.38 4.78 0.33
C THR A 188 2.34 5.64 -0.93
N GLU A 189 3.41 5.62 -1.72
CA GLU A 189 3.50 6.29 -3.00
C GLU A 189 2.48 5.76 -4.01
N GLY A 190 2.46 4.44 -4.26
CA GLY A 190 1.55 3.88 -5.26
C GLY A 190 0.07 4.09 -4.89
N LEU A 191 -0.27 4.08 -3.60
CA LEU A 191 -1.62 4.47 -3.15
C LEU A 191 -1.89 5.96 -3.44
N ALA A 192 -0.92 6.85 -3.21
CA ALA A 192 -1.09 8.29 -3.44
C ALA A 192 -1.27 8.61 -4.93
N LEU A 193 -0.45 7.98 -5.80
CA LEU A 193 -0.56 8.10 -7.25
C LEU A 193 -1.90 7.58 -7.76
N SER A 194 -2.35 6.44 -7.26
CA SER A 194 -3.66 5.88 -7.63
C SER A 194 -4.81 6.75 -7.14
N PHE A 195 -4.70 7.31 -5.94
CA PHE A 195 -5.68 8.20 -5.35
C PHE A 195 -5.86 9.49 -6.17
N ILE A 196 -4.76 10.19 -6.48
CA ILE A 196 -4.81 11.42 -7.29
C ILE A 196 -5.23 11.13 -8.74
N ALA A 197 -4.75 10.03 -9.33
CA ALA A 197 -5.15 9.62 -10.67
C ALA A 197 -6.66 9.34 -10.73
N SER A 198 -7.21 8.67 -9.72
CA SER A 198 -8.63 8.38 -9.63
C SER A 198 -9.48 9.64 -9.40
N ALA A 199 -9.01 10.56 -8.57
CA ALA A 199 -9.68 11.85 -8.33
C ALA A 199 -9.72 12.73 -9.59
N LEU A 200 -8.66 12.71 -10.39
CA LEU A 200 -8.64 13.41 -11.68
C LEU A 200 -9.53 12.69 -12.70
N PHE A 201 -9.44 11.36 -12.79
CA PHE A 201 -10.23 10.55 -13.72
C PHE A 201 -11.74 10.69 -13.49
N SER A 202 -12.18 10.76 -12.22
CA SER A 202 -13.60 10.91 -11.87
C SER A 202 -14.22 12.24 -12.29
N ARG A 203 -13.42 13.29 -12.51
CA ARG A 203 -13.88 14.58 -13.07
C ARG A 203 -14.33 14.46 -14.53
N GLY A 204 -13.96 13.40 -15.21
CA GLY A 204 -14.31 13.16 -16.61
C GLY A 204 -13.65 14.11 -17.60
N GLY A 205 -14.16 14.12 -18.83
CA GLY A 205 -13.69 14.99 -19.91
C GLY A 205 -12.25 14.65 -20.34
N LYS A 206 -11.37 15.66 -20.33
CA LYS A 206 -9.96 15.49 -20.75
C LYS A 206 -9.22 14.49 -19.86
N TRP A 207 -9.56 14.44 -18.57
CA TRP A 207 -8.87 13.59 -17.59
C TRP A 207 -9.05 12.09 -17.82
N SER A 208 -10.15 11.68 -18.46
CA SER A 208 -10.40 10.27 -18.80
C SER A 208 -9.43 9.74 -19.86
N TYR A 209 -8.84 10.62 -20.68
CA TYR A 209 -7.85 10.23 -21.68
C TYR A 209 -6.42 10.52 -21.22
N THR A 210 -6.19 11.64 -20.53
CA THR A 210 -4.83 12.03 -20.10
C THR A 210 -4.26 11.11 -19.04
N ILE A 211 -5.04 10.64 -18.06
CA ILE A 211 -4.54 9.79 -16.99
C ILE A 211 -4.04 8.42 -17.54
N PRO A 212 -4.83 7.67 -18.34
CA PRO A 212 -4.31 6.46 -18.99
C PRO A 212 -3.11 6.73 -19.90
N ALA A 213 -3.12 7.82 -20.68
CA ALA A 213 -2.01 8.16 -21.56
C ALA A 213 -0.72 8.42 -20.79
N ILE A 214 -0.78 9.12 -19.65
CA ILE A 214 0.37 9.34 -18.76
C ILE A 214 0.86 8.01 -18.18
N GLY A 215 -0.06 7.17 -17.66
CA GLY A 215 0.30 5.86 -17.10
C GLY A 215 0.99 4.94 -18.13
N ILE A 216 0.43 4.86 -19.34
CA ILE A 216 1.03 4.11 -20.45
C ILE A 216 2.39 4.68 -20.82
N SER A 217 2.52 6.01 -20.92
CA SER A 217 3.79 6.67 -21.28
C SER A 217 4.88 6.38 -20.24
N ILE A 218 4.58 6.52 -18.95
CA ILE A 218 5.53 6.21 -17.86
C ILE A 218 5.89 4.72 -17.88
N GLY A 219 4.91 3.83 -18.07
CA GLY A 219 5.14 2.40 -18.19
C GLY A 219 6.04 2.03 -19.37
N LEU A 220 5.84 2.65 -20.54
CA LEU A 220 6.70 2.48 -21.71
C LEU A 220 8.11 3.00 -21.49
N LEU A 221 8.27 4.16 -20.86
CA LEU A 221 9.60 4.71 -20.54
C LEU A 221 10.40 3.77 -19.63
N GLY A 222 9.74 3.15 -18.65
CA GLY A 222 10.34 2.12 -17.80
C GLY A 222 10.64 0.82 -18.55
N ALA A 223 9.70 0.33 -19.37
CA ALA A 223 9.84 -0.92 -20.12
C ALA A 223 10.94 -0.84 -21.19
N LEU A 224 11.10 0.31 -21.84
CA LEU A 224 12.17 0.59 -22.81
C LEU A 224 13.51 0.92 -22.15
N GLN A 225 13.59 0.89 -20.82
CA GLN A 225 14.79 1.21 -20.03
C GLN A 225 15.35 2.62 -20.31
N ILE A 226 14.51 3.54 -20.77
CA ILE A 226 14.88 4.94 -21.00
C ILE A 226 15.03 5.66 -19.65
N VAL A 227 14.17 5.31 -18.70
CA VAL A 227 14.23 5.75 -17.30
C VAL A 227 14.45 4.51 -16.42
N ASP A 228 15.46 4.56 -15.56
CA ASP A 228 15.68 3.47 -14.60
C ASP A 228 14.50 3.41 -13.62
N ILE A 229 13.88 2.23 -13.56
CA ILE A 229 12.71 1.95 -12.72
C ILE A 229 12.97 2.21 -11.24
N LYS A 230 14.24 2.19 -10.80
CA LYS A 230 14.65 2.57 -9.45
C LYS A 230 14.24 4.01 -9.11
N PHE A 231 14.27 4.94 -10.07
CA PHE A 231 13.83 6.33 -9.84
C PHE A 231 12.32 6.49 -9.87
N LEU A 232 11.58 5.59 -10.54
CA LEU A 232 10.12 5.61 -10.57
C LEU A 232 9.51 5.09 -9.28
N ILE A 233 10.25 4.29 -8.50
CA ILE A 233 9.82 3.73 -7.23
C ILE A 233 10.88 4.07 -6.17
N PRO A 234 10.78 5.23 -5.48
CA PRO A 234 11.78 5.68 -4.50
C PRO A 234 11.98 4.70 -3.34
N GLY A 235 10.98 3.89 -2.98
CA GLY A 235 11.16 2.83 -2.00
C GLY A 235 12.18 1.77 -2.45
N MET A 236 12.26 1.48 -3.75
CA MET A 236 13.28 0.62 -4.33
C MET A 236 14.64 1.31 -4.30
N LEU A 237 14.71 2.60 -4.69
CA LEU A 237 15.93 3.40 -4.59
C LEU A 237 16.49 3.41 -3.16
N TYR A 238 15.63 3.51 -2.15
CA TYR A 238 16.03 3.40 -0.74
C TYR A 238 16.64 2.04 -0.42
N GLN A 239 16.03 0.93 -0.87
CA GLN A 239 16.57 -0.41 -0.62
C GLN A 239 17.95 -0.65 -1.26
N TYR A 240 18.27 0.07 -2.34
CA TYR A 240 19.59 0.01 -2.98
C TYR A 240 20.60 0.96 -2.34
N SER A 241 20.22 2.21 -2.14
CA SER A 241 21.12 3.28 -1.69
C SER A 241 21.30 3.34 -0.18
N HIS A 242 20.39 2.73 0.58
CA HIS A 242 20.30 2.82 2.05
C HIS A 242 20.23 4.27 2.57
N GLN A 243 19.85 5.22 1.71
CA GLN A 243 19.76 6.62 2.07
C GLN A 243 18.48 6.91 2.84
N HIS A 244 18.57 6.97 4.17
CA HIS A 244 17.41 7.13 5.06
C HIS A 244 16.58 8.40 4.84
N TRP A 245 17.11 9.41 4.15
CA TRP A 245 16.34 10.60 3.77
C TRP A 245 15.21 10.29 2.77
N ILE A 246 15.34 9.23 1.96
CA ILE A 246 14.37 8.90 0.91
C ILE A 246 12.98 8.59 1.49
N PRO A 247 12.80 7.64 2.42
CA PRO A 247 11.51 7.43 3.08
C PRO A 247 11.00 8.67 3.82
N LEU A 248 11.90 9.41 4.48
CA LEU A 248 11.56 10.61 5.25
C LEU A 248 10.98 11.74 4.39
N VAL A 249 11.35 11.82 3.12
CA VAL A 249 10.80 12.80 2.17
C VAL A 249 9.61 12.22 1.41
N THR A 250 9.73 10.99 0.92
CA THR A 250 8.75 10.39 0.02
C THR A 250 7.42 10.10 0.71
N ILE A 251 7.45 9.63 1.97
CA ILE A 251 6.22 9.35 2.73
C ILE A 251 5.43 10.65 2.95
N PRO A 252 5.99 11.72 3.56
CA PRO A 252 5.26 12.99 3.70
C PRO A 252 4.81 13.58 2.36
N PHE A 253 5.64 13.48 1.31
CA PHE A 253 5.25 13.94 -0.02
C PHE A 253 4.04 13.16 -0.57
N SER A 254 3.98 11.85 -0.35
CA SER A 254 2.84 11.02 -0.74
C SER A 254 1.56 11.40 0.02
N PHE A 255 1.67 11.73 1.32
CA PHE A 255 0.55 12.28 2.09
C PHE A 255 0.12 13.66 1.57
N LEU A 256 1.06 14.51 1.16
CA LEU A 256 0.75 15.80 0.52
C LEU A 256 0.02 15.60 -0.80
N LEU A 257 0.46 14.66 -1.64
CA LEU A 257 -0.22 14.31 -2.89
C LEU A 257 -1.64 13.79 -2.65
N ALA A 258 -1.83 12.93 -1.65
CA ALA A 258 -3.15 12.46 -1.26
C ALA A 258 -4.04 13.60 -0.73
N TYR A 259 -3.48 14.53 0.04
CA TYR A 259 -4.19 15.72 0.50
C TYR A 259 -4.64 16.62 -0.66
N ILE A 260 -3.77 16.84 -1.66
CA ILE A 260 -4.12 17.54 -2.90
C ILE A 260 -5.23 16.77 -3.63
N GLY A 261 -5.07 15.45 -3.79
CA GLY A 261 -6.07 14.57 -4.39
C GLY A 261 -7.43 14.68 -3.71
N ALA A 262 -7.48 14.85 -2.39
CA ALA A 262 -8.71 14.94 -1.62
C ALA A 262 -9.50 16.23 -1.90
N HIS A 263 -8.83 17.31 -2.33
CA HIS A 263 -9.47 18.53 -2.82
C HIS A 263 -9.97 18.41 -4.26
N LEU A 264 -9.53 17.38 -4.99
CA LEU A 264 -9.90 17.19 -6.37
C LEU A 264 -11.20 16.40 -6.53
N VAL A 265 -11.65 15.71 -5.48
CA VAL A 265 -12.87 14.90 -5.45
C VAL A 265 -14.09 15.76 -5.16
#